data_AF-H0FU82-F1
#
_entry.id   AF-H0FU82-F1
#
_cell.length_a   1.000
_cell.length_b   1.000
_cell.length_c   1.000
_cell.angle_alpha   90.00
_cell.angle_beta   90.00
_cell.angle_gamma   90.00
#
_symmetry.space_group_name_H-M   'P 1'
#
loop_
_entity.id
_entity.type
_entity.pdbx_description
1 polymer ?
#
loop_
_entity_poly.entity_id
_entity_poly.type
_entity_poly.pdbx_seq_one_letter_code
_entity_poly.pdbx_strand_id
1 'polypeptide(L)' 'MAKGLLGGGEMKFYPQDALTQAGAQFSQADVSFSAHIVTDRELTTGQNPASAPAVARELLARLK' A
#
# COMPACT_ATOMS: atom_id res chain seq x y z
N MET A 1 -8.58 16.56 11.14
CA MET A 1 -9.22 15.50 10.34
C MET A 1 -8.92 14.09 10.87
N ALA A 2 -7.65 13.64 11.00
CA ALA A 2 -7.35 12.24 11.39
C ALA A 2 -7.55 11.87 12.88
N LYS A 3 -7.45 12.83 13.82
CA LYS A 3 -7.43 12.55 15.27
C LYS A 3 -8.67 11.81 15.81
N GLY A 4 -9.83 12.03 15.21
CA GLY A 4 -11.08 11.34 15.58
C GLY A 4 -11.10 9.85 15.22
N LEU A 5 -10.39 9.45 14.16
CA LEU A 5 -10.30 8.05 13.72
C LEU A 5 -9.29 7.23 14.55
N LEU A 6 -8.42 7.92 15.30
CA LEU A 6 -7.34 7.29 16.07
C LEU A 6 -7.69 7.14 17.56
N GLY A 7 -8.93 7.43 17.98
CA GLY A 7 -9.37 7.24 19.35
C GLY A 7 -8.57 8.02 20.40
N GLY A 8 -8.06 9.20 20.04
CA GLY A 8 -7.18 10.00 20.91
C GLY A 8 -5.68 9.77 20.69
N GLY A 9 -5.30 8.80 19.87
CA GLY A 9 -3.93 8.56 19.43
C GLY A 9 -3.45 9.52 18.33
N GLU A 10 -2.17 9.35 17.96
CA GLU A 10 -1.51 10.10 16.90
C GLU A 10 -0.97 9.18 15.80
N MET A 11 -0.96 9.70 14.57
CA MET A 11 -0.34 9.01 13.44
C MET A 11 1.15 9.30 13.48
N LYS A 12 1.97 8.25 13.64
CA LYS A 12 3.43 8.40 13.78
C LYS A 12 4.14 8.70 12.47
N PHE A 13 3.62 8.17 11.36
CA PHE A 13 4.11 8.41 10.02
C PHE A 13 3.04 8.03 8.99
N TYR A 14 3.10 8.63 7.81
CA TYR A 14 2.38 8.13 6.64
C TYR A 14 3.20 7.02 5.97
N PRO A 15 2.57 5.95 5.45
CA PRO A 15 3.30 4.87 4.79
C PRO A 15 4.20 5.34 3.64
N GLN A 16 3.73 6.31 2.82
CA GLN A 16 4.52 6.89 1.74
C GLN A 16 5.83 7.50 2.25
N ASP A 17 5.75 8.35 3.28
CA ASP A 17 6.93 9.05 3.83
C ASP A 17 7.92 8.04 4.42
N ALA A 18 7.43 7.09 5.22
CA ALA A 18 8.27 6.07 5.84
C ALA A 18 8.96 5.16 4.81
N LEU A 19 8.23 4.72 3.78
CA LEU A 19 8.80 3.89 2.71
C LEU A 19 9.83 4.66 1.88
N THR A 20 9.52 5.91 1.51
CA THR A 20 10.46 6.76 0.75
C THR A 20 11.72 7.05 1.56
N GLN A 21 11.58 7.35 2.86
CA GLN A 21 12.71 7.55 3.77
C GLN A 21 13.58 6.30 3.91
N ALA A 22 12.97 5.11 3.86
CA ALA A 22 13.68 3.83 3.84
C ALA A 22 14.33 3.50 2.48
N GLY A 23 14.21 4.38 1.48
CA GLY A 23 14.81 4.23 0.15
C GLY A 23 13.92 3.51 -0.87
N ALA A 24 12.65 3.26 -0.56
CA ALA A 24 11.71 2.65 -1.51
C ALA A 24 11.26 3.66 -2.58
N GLN A 25 10.94 3.16 -3.77
CA GLN A 25 10.29 3.95 -4.81
C GLN A 25 8.78 3.91 -4.62
N PHE A 26 8.18 5.04 -4.25
CA PHE A 26 6.73 5.13 -4.06
C PHE A 26 6.00 5.38 -5.40
N SER A 27 4.87 4.71 -5.59
CA SER A 27 3.92 4.99 -6.66
C SER A 27 2.48 4.76 -6.17
N GLN A 28 1.51 5.32 -6.88
CA GLN A 28 0.09 5.25 -6.55
C GLN A 28 -0.76 5.28 -7.83
N ALA A 29 -2.02 4.86 -7.73
CA ALA A 29 -3.00 5.07 -8.78
C ALA A 29 -3.20 6.56 -9.08
N ASP A 30 -3.36 6.89 -10.36
CA ASP A 30 -3.69 8.25 -10.81
C ASP A 30 -5.07 8.71 -10.33
N VAL A 31 -6.01 7.77 -10.19
CA VAL A 31 -7.37 8.03 -9.72
C VAL A 31 -7.49 7.59 -8.25
N SER A 32 -7.90 8.52 -7.39
CA SER A 32 -8.07 8.26 -5.95
C SER A 32 -8.93 7.02 -5.70
N PHE A 33 -8.51 6.20 -4.73
CA PHE A 33 -9.16 4.95 -4.32
C PHE A 33 -9.21 3.82 -5.37
N SER A 34 -8.63 4.02 -6.56
CA SER A 34 -8.48 2.93 -7.53
C SER A 34 -7.45 1.91 -7.06
N ALA A 35 -7.59 0.66 -7.54
CA ALA A 35 -6.62 -0.38 -7.24
C ALA A 35 -5.26 -0.05 -7.87
N HIS A 36 -4.18 -0.28 -7.11
CA HIS A 36 -2.80 -0.17 -7.60
C HIS A 36 -1.96 -1.25 -6.94
N ILE A 37 -1.22 -2.00 -7.74
CA ILE A 37 -0.29 -3.02 -7.26
C ILE A 37 1.09 -2.77 -7.85
N VAL A 38 2.11 -3.05 -7.06
CA VAL A 38 3.50 -3.08 -7.50
C VAL A 38 4.13 -4.35 -6.99
N THR A 39 4.86 -5.01 -7.88
CA THR A 39 5.63 -6.19 -7.52
C THR A 39 7.08 -6.00 -7.96
N ASP A 40 7.99 -6.09 -6.99
CA ASP A 40 9.45 -6.10 -7.21
C ASP A 40 10.01 -7.39 -6.60
N ARG A 41 10.49 -8.28 -7.47
CA ARG A 41 10.97 -9.63 -7.12
C ARG A 41 9.97 -10.33 -6.20
N GLU A 42 10.28 -10.56 -4.92
CA GLU A 42 9.41 -11.25 -3.95
C GLU A 42 8.46 -10.31 -3.19
N LEU A 43 8.64 -8.99 -3.27
CA LEU A 43 7.81 -8.00 -2.58
C LEU A 43 6.64 -7.58 -3.45
N THR A 44 5.42 -7.92 -3.03
CA THR A 44 4.17 -7.42 -3.64
C THR A 44 3.46 -6.48 -2.68
N THR A 45 3.08 -5.30 -3.16
CA THR A 45 2.34 -4.28 -2.40
C THR A 45 1.03 -3.93 -3.09
N GLY A 46 0.03 -3.51 -2.31
CA GLY A 46 -1.24 -2.98 -2.79
C GLY A 46 -1.60 -1.69 -2.04
N GLN A 47 -2.04 -0.66 -2.75
CA GLN A 47 -2.22 0.68 -2.19
C GLN A 47 -3.36 0.77 -1.15
N ASN A 48 -4.47 0.07 -1.39
CA ASN A 48 -5.73 0.27 -0.67
C ASN A 48 -6.62 -0.98 -0.72
N PRO A 49 -7.81 -0.98 -0.06
CA PRO A 49 -8.70 -2.14 -0.07
C PRO A 49 -9.13 -2.63 -1.45
N ALA A 50 -9.27 -1.74 -2.44
CA ALA A 50 -9.61 -2.14 -3.81
C ALA A 50 -8.50 -2.98 -4.49
N SER A 51 -7.26 -2.89 -3.98
CA SER A 51 -6.10 -3.62 -4.50
C SER A 51 -6.03 -5.07 -3.99
N ALA A 52 -6.74 -5.41 -2.90
CA ALA A 52 -6.60 -6.71 -2.23
C ALA A 52 -6.84 -7.94 -3.14
N PRO A 53 -7.89 -7.97 -4.00
CA PRO A 53 -8.07 -9.11 -4.90
C PRO A 53 -6.94 -9.29 -5.91
N ALA A 54 -6.33 -8.19 -6.36
CA ALA A 54 -5.21 -8.24 -7.32
C ALA A 54 -3.93 -8.75 -6.65
N VAL A 55 -3.63 -8.30 -5.43
CA VAL A 55 -2.52 -8.83 -4.63
C VAL A 55 -2.67 -10.34 -4.41
N ALA A 56 -3.87 -10.81 -4.04
CA ALA A 56 -4.11 -12.24 -3.82
C ALA A 56 -3.87 -13.07 -5.08
N ARG A 57 -4.30 -12.58 -6.27
CA ARG A 57 -4.04 -13.27 -7.54
C ARG A 57 -2.55 -13.36 -7.86
N GLU A 58 -1.79 -12.29 -7.64
CA GLU A 58 -0.34 -12.27 -7.85
C GLU A 58 0.37 -13.29 -6.94
N LEU A 59 0.00 -13.34 -5.67
CA LEU A 59 0.55 -14.32 -4.72
C LEU A 59 0.27 -15.76 -5.17
N LEU A 60 -0.97 -16.06 -5.58
CA LEU A 60 -1.33 -17.40 -6.07
C LEU A 60 -0.59 -17.78 -7.36
N ALA A 61 -0.32 -16.82 -8.25
CA ALA A 61 0.42 -17.07 -9.49
C ALA A 61 1.87 -17.52 -9.24
N ARG A 62 2.47 -17.08 -8.12
CA ARG A 62 3.87 -17.37 -7.73
C ARG A 62 4.08 -18.69 -7.02
N LEU A 63 3.01 -19.34 -6.58
CA LEU A 63 3.04 -20.65 -5.91
C LEU A 63 2.99 -21.82 -6.91
N LYS A 64 2.97 -21.54 -8.21
CA LYS A 64 3.03 -22.54 -9.28
C LYS A 64 4.46 -22.85 -9.66
#